data_AF-J7S9S4-F1
#
_entry.id   AF-J7S9S4-F1
#
_cell.length_a   1.000
_cell.length_b   1.000
_cell.length_c   1.000
_cell.angle_alpha   90.00
_cell.angle_beta   90.00
_cell.angle_gamma   90.00
#
_symmetry.space_group_name_H-M   'P 1'
#
loop_
_entity.id
_entity.type
_entity.pdbx_description
1 polymer ?
#
loop_
_entity_poly.entity_id
_entity_poly.type
_entity_poly.pdbx_seq_one_letter_code
_entity_poly.pdbx_strand_id
1 'polypeptide(L)'
;MGLFSREKSNENAAPAVSQGDSKITDQLKGQIKQEIAVANATELVSKASESCFNLCLQKPYNTNNDTCIDQCLAKYLRSWNIISKTYVSRIQEAANAGEI
;
A
#
# COMPACT_ATOMS: atom_id res chain seq x y z
N MET A 1 37.27 23.31 -58.66
CA MET A 1 36.44 22.70 -59.74
C MET A 1 36.03 21.31 -59.28
N GLY A 2 34.71 21.04 -59.21
CA GLY A 2 34.02 19.74 -58.99
C GLY A 2 34.18 19.15 -57.58
N LEU A 3 33.17 18.99 -56.70
CA LEU A 3 31.86 18.30 -56.78
C LEU A 3 31.96 16.90 -57.39
N PHE A 4 31.68 15.83 -56.61
CA PHE A 4 30.56 14.89 -56.77
C PHE A 4 30.60 13.71 -55.76
N SER A 5 29.44 13.50 -55.11
CA SER A 5 28.77 12.25 -54.69
C SER A 5 29.44 11.27 -53.69
N ARG A 6 28.84 10.80 -52.57
CA ARG A 6 27.47 10.42 -52.11
C ARG A 6 27.34 8.90 -51.92
N GLU A 7 26.99 8.52 -50.69
CA GLU A 7 26.40 7.25 -50.18
C GLU A 7 27.19 5.93 -50.15
N LYS A 8 27.39 5.38 -48.93
CA LYS A 8 26.81 4.08 -48.55
C LYS A 8 26.29 4.12 -47.11
N SER A 9 24.99 3.92 -47.01
CA SER A 9 24.17 3.66 -45.83
C SER A 9 24.71 2.45 -45.06
N ASN A 10 24.88 2.56 -43.74
CA ASN A 10 24.96 1.40 -42.86
C ASN A 10 23.66 1.32 -42.05
N GLU A 11 22.88 0.30 -42.38
CA GLU A 11 21.64 -0.07 -41.73
C GLU A 11 21.92 -0.69 -40.36
N ASN A 12 20.97 -0.51 -39.43
CA ASN A 12 20.85 -1.15 -38.11
C ASN A 12 21.64 -0.54 -36.92
N ALA A 13 20.94 0.28 -36.15
CA ALA A 13 20.75 0.02 -34.72
C ALA A 13 19.52 0.80 -34.23
N ALA A 14 18.36 0.13 -34.19
CA ALA A 14 17.27 0.59 -33.33
C ALA A 14 17.75 0.61 -31.87
N PRO A 15 17.35 1.58 -31.03
CA PRO A 15 17.62 1.49 -29.61
C PRO A 15 16.81 0.29 -29.08
N ALA A 16 17.51 -0.78 -28.73
CA ALA A 16 16.92 -1.90 -28.01
C ALA A 16 16.42 -1.36 -26.65
N VAL A 17 15.09 -1.31 -26.48
CA VAL A 17 14.46 -1.25 -25.15
C VAL A 17 14.96 -2.47 -24.39
N SER A 18 15.84 -2.19 -23.44
CA SER A 18 16.63 -3.16 -22.71
C SER A 18 15.77 -3.84 -21.66
N GLN A 19 15.89 -5.17 -21.58
CA GLN A 19 15.28 -6.08 -20.59
C GLN A 19 15.67 -5.78 -19.11
N GLY A 20 16.17 -4.57 -18.80
CA GLY A 20 16.51 -4.09 -17.45
C GLY A 20 15.38 -3.38 -16.71
N ASP A 21 14.33 -2.92 -17.41
CA ASP A 21 13.26 -2.14 -16.80
C ASP A 21 12.32 -2.96 -15.90
N SER A 22 12.07 -4.25 -16.21
CA SER A 22 11.13 -5.06 -15.40
C SER A 22 11.69 -5.40 -14.02
N LYS A 23 12.99 -5.71 -13.92
CA LYS A 23 13.63 -6.00 -12.62
C LYS A 23 13.67 -4.77 -11.71
N ILE A 24 14.01 -3.60 -12.25
CA ILE A 24 14.01 -2.34 -11.49
C ILE A 24 12.59 -2.00 -11.05
N THR A 25 11.61 -2.14 -11.96
CA THR A 25 10.19 -1.91 -11.66
C THR A 25 9.67 -2.86 -10.58
N ASP A 26 10.03 -4.14 -10.61
CA ASP A 26 9.57 -5.13 -9.63
C ASP A 26 10.24 -4.94 -8.26
N GLN A 27 11.53 -4.59 -8.23
CA GLN A 27 12.23 -4.22 -6.99
C GLN A 27 11.63 -2.95 -6.37
N LEU A 28 11.37 -1.93 -7.17
CA LEU A 28 10.75 -0.68 -6.73
C LEU A 28 9.32 -0.91 -6.23
N LYS A 29 8.51 -1.71 -6.93
CA LYS A 29 7.18 -2.15 -6.46
C LYS A 29 7.27 -2.87 -5.12
N GLY A 30 8.29 -3.71 -4.93
CA GLY A 30 8.54 -4.39 -3.67
C GLY A 30 8.80 -3.42 -2.52
N GLN A 31 9.67 -2.43 -2.74
CA GLN A 31 9.97 -1.37 -1.77
C GLN A 31 8.71 -0.56 -1.43
N ILE A 32 7.95 -0.11 -2.44
CA ILE A 32 6.70 0.64 -2.26
C ILE A 32 5.68 -0.18 -1.46
N LYS A 33 5.51 -1.48 -1.77
CA LYS A 33 4.59 -2.36 -1.03
C LYS A 33 4.98 -2.47 0.45
N GLN A 34 6.27 -2.57 0.75
CA GLN A 34 6.76 -2.63 2.12
C GLN A 34 6.48 -1.32 2.86
N GLU A 35 6.77 -0.18 2.25
CA GLU A 35 6.49 1.14 2.84
C GLU A 35 5.00 1.35 3.09
N ILE A 36 4.15 0.98 2.13
CA ILE A 36 2.68 1.04 2.28
C ILE A 36 2.22 0.12 3.41
N ALA A 37 2.77 -1.09 3.53
CA ALA A 37 2.40 -2.00 4.61
C ALA A 37 2.73 -1.43 5.99
N VAL A 38 3.91 -0.80 6.14
CA VAL A 38 4.32 -0.14 7.39
C VAL A 38 3.42 1.05 7.70
N ALA A 39 3.13 1.90 6.71
CA ALA A 39 2.24 3.04 6.88
C ALA A 39 0.83 2.61 7.31
N ASN A 40 0.26 1.59 6.66
CA ASN A 40 -1.06 1.07 6.98
C ASN A 40 -1.13 0.47 8.39
N ALA A 41 -0.11 -0.28 8.81
CA ALA A 41 -0.04 -0.82 10.17
C ALA A 41 0.07 0.30 11.22
N THR A 42 0.87 1.33 10.93
CA THR A 42 1.04 2.48 11.82
C THR A 42 -0.26 3.27 11.98
N GLU A 43 -0.98 3.53 10.88
CA GLU A 43 -2.28 4.20 10.92
C GLU A 43 -3.31 3.39 11.72
N LEU A 44 -3.35 2.06 11.52
CA LEU A 44 -4.23 1.17 12.28
C LEU A 44 -3.99 1.29 13.80
N VAL A 45 -2.72 1.23 14.22
CA VAL A 45 -2.35 1.35 15.64
C VAL A 45 -2.70 2.73 16.18
N SER A 46 -2.45 3.80 15.41
CA SER A 46 -2.81 5.17 15.77
C SER A 46 -4.31 5.31 16.03
N LYS A 47 -5.13 4.80 15.10
CA LYS A 47 -6.60 4.84 15.21
C LYS A 47 -7.15 3.97 16.33
N ALA A 48 -6.57 2.79 16.54
CA ALA A 48 -6.93 1.95 17.68
C ALA A 48 -6.62 2.66 19.01
N SER A 49 -5.45 3.29 19.10
CA SER A 49 -5.02 4.03 20.30
C SER A 49 -5.93 5.22 20.59
N GLU A 50 -6.26 6.03 19.57
CA GLU A 50 -7.20 7.16 19.69
C GLU A 50 -8.58 6.68 20.15
N SER A 51 -9.11 5.61 19.55
CA SER A 51 -10.40 5.05 19.91
C SER A 51 -10.43 4.54 21.35
N CYS A 52 -9.39 3.79 21.77
CA CYS A 52 -9.35 3.22 23.11
C CYS A 52 -9.08 4.27 24.18
N PHE A 53 -8.28 5.30 23.89
CA PHE A 53 -8.11 6.45 24.77
C PHE A 53 -9.47 7.11 25.05
N ASN A 54 -10.22 7.44 24.00
CA ASN A 54 -11.51 8.13 24.12
C ASN A 54 -12.57 7.31 24.86
N LEU A 55 -12.54 5.98 24.72
CA LEU A 55 -13.50 5.08 25.37
C LEU A 55 -13.15 4.79 26.82
N CYS A 56 -11.86 4.58 27.14
CA CYS A 56 -11.44 4.04 28.43
C CYS A 56 -10.87 5.08 29.39
N LEU A 57 -10.38 6.22 28.90
CA LEU A 57 -9.80 7.28 29.72
C LEU A 57 -10.72 8.50 29.70
N GLN A 58 -11.26 8.84 30.87
CA GLN A 58 -12.14 9.99 31.07
C GLN A 58 -11.44 11.04 31.94
N LYS A 59 -11.81 12.31 31.76
CA LYS A 59 -11.34 13.38 32.65
C LYS A 59 -11.91 13.20 34.06
N PRO A 60 -11.16 13.51 35.13
CA PRO A 60 -9.73 13.84 35.15
C PRO A 60 -8.92 12.57 34.92
N TYR A 61 -7.90 12.58 34.04
CA TYR A 61 -7.12 11.40 33.63
C TYR A 61 -6.20 10.82 34.74
N ASN A 62 -6.65 10.81 35.97
CA ASN A 62 -5.94 10.38 37.16
C ASN A 62 -6.09 8.88 37.43
N THR A 63 -7.02 8.22 36.76
CA THR A 63 -7.33 6.80 36.99
C THR A 63 -6.98 6.02 35.72
N ASN A 64 -5.88 5.26 35.77
CA ASN A 64 -5.58 4.29 34.71
C ASN A 64 -6.61 3.15 34.74
N ASN A 65 -7.04 2.71 33.57
CA ASN A 65 -7.98 1.61 33.41
C ASN A 65 -7.45 0.63 32.35
N ASP A 66 -6.33 -0.01 32.68
CA ASP A 66 -5.59 -0.88 31.77
C ASP A 66 -6.46 -2.04 31.27
N THR A 67 -7.32 -2.59 32.15
CA THR A 67 -8.28 -3.64 31.75
C THR A 67 -9.24 -3.18 30.65
N CYS A 68 -9.72 -1.93 30.69
CA CYS A 68 -10.55 -1.40 29.61
C CYS A 68 -9.74 -1.28 28.31
N ILE A 69 -8.50 -0.78 28.39
CA ILE A 69 -7.63 -0.60 27.23
C ILE A 69 -7.32 -1.94 26.56
N ASP A 70 -6.95 -2.96 27.33
CA ASP A 70 -6.68 -4.31 26.82
C ASP A 70 -7.89 -4.90 26.10
N GLN A 71 -9.06 -4.79 26.71
CA GLN A 71 -10.31 -5.27 26.12
C GLN A 71 -10.69 -4.46 24.87
N CYS A 72 -10.50 -3.15 24.89
CA CYS A 72 -10.77 -2.27 23.76
C CYS A 72 -9.91 -2.63 22.57
N LEU A 73 -8.59 -2.76 22.76
CA LEU A 73 -7.66 -3.09 21.68
C LEU A 73 -7.97 -4.46 21.08
N ALA A 74 -8.23 -5.47 21.92
CA ALA A 74 -8.62 -6.80 21.47
C ALA A 74 -9.91 -6.78 20.63
N LYS A 75 -10.93 -6.03 21.06
CA LYS A 75 -12.18 -5.86 20.32
C LYS A 75 -11.96 -5.09 19.02
N TYR A 76 -11.20 -4.00 19.05
CA TYR A 76 -10.91 -3.17 17.89
C TYR A 76 -10.22 -3.99 16.79
N LEU A 77 -9.16 -4.72 17.13
CA LEU A 77 -8.43 -5.55 16.16
C LEU A 77 -9.29 -6.71 15.63
N ARG A 78 -10.15 -7.31 16.46
CA ARG A 78 -11.11 -8.32 16.00
C ARG A 78 -12.08 -7.71 14.98
N SER A 79 -12.66 -6.56 15.29
CA SER A 79 -13.58 -5.85 14.39
C SER A 79 -12.90 -5.48 13.09
N TRP A 80 -11.69 -4.91 13.15
CA TRP A 80 -10.91 -4.56 11.97
C TRP A 80 -10.65 -5.77 11.06
N ASN A 81 -10.29 -6.92 11.63
CA ASN A 81 -10.09 -8.15 10.85
C ASN A 81 -11.35 -8.60 10.10
N ILE A 82 -12.52 -8.53 10.76
CA ILE A 82 -13.79 -8.93 10.14
C ILE A 82 -14.17 -7.94 9.03
N ILE A 83 -14.10 -6.64 9.32
CA ILE A 83 -14.44 -5.58 8.38
C ILE A 83 -13.51 -5.60 7.16
N SER A 84 -12.20 -5.72 7.39
CA SER A 84 -11.19 -5.77 6.32
C SER A 84 -11.46 -6.94 5.37
N LYS A 85 -11.66 -8.16 5.90
CA LYS A 85 -11.97 -9.34 5.09
C LYS A 85 -13.27 -9.20 4.31
N THR A 86 -14.31 -8.70 4.98
CA THR A 86 -15.63 -8.51 4.35
C THR A 86 -15.54 -7.49 3.21
N TYR A 87 -14.89 -6.34 3.45
CA TYR A 87 -14.71 -5.31 2.44
C TYR A 87 -13.95 -5.84 1.22
N VAL A 88 -12.84 -6.55 1.43
CA VAL A 88 -12.07 -7.16 0.34
C VAL A 88 -12.92 -8.19 -0.44
N SER A 89 -13.69 -9.04 0.25
CA SER A 89 -14.61 -9.99 -0.41
C SER A 89 -15.60 -9.25 -1.32
N ARG A 90 -16.22 -8.17 -0.82
CA ARG A 90 -17.18 -7.38 -1.60
C ARG A 90 -16.56 -6.72 -2.82
N ILE A 91 -15.35 -6.19 -2.70
CA ILE A 91 -14.64 -5.62 -3.85
C ILE A 91 -14.32 -6.70 -4.89
N GLN A 92 -13.88 -7.88 -4.45
CA GLN A 92 -13.61 -8.98 -5.37
C GLN A 92 -14.89 -9.47 -6.07
N GLU A 93 -16.00 -9.59 -5.34
CA GLU A 93 -17.32 -9.92 -5.89
C GLU A 93 -17.76 -8.89 -6.95
N ALA A 94 -17.66 -7.59 -6.64
CA ALA A 94 -18.05 -6.52 -7.56
C ALA A 94 -17.15 -6.48 -8.81
N ALA A 95 -15.84 -6.69 -8.66
CA ALA A 95 -14.90 -6.75 -9.79
C ALA A 95 -15.21 -7.92 -10.72
N ASN A 96 -15.57 -9.08 -10.16
CA ASN A 96 -15.94 -10.25 -10.94
C ASN A 96 -17.30 -10.08 -11.64
N ALA A 97 -18.22 -9.29 -11.05
CA ALA A 97 -19.53 -8.97 -11.62
C ALA A 97 -19.48 -7.87 -12.70
N GLY A 98 -18.34 -7.19 -12.88
CA GLY A 98 -18.19 -6.07 -13.81
C GLY A 98 -18.90 -4.79 -13.37
N GLU A 99 -19.20 -4.65 -12.08
CA GLU A 99 -19.83 -3.47 -11.49
C GLU A 99 -18.83 -2.38 -11.07
N ILE A 100 -17.52 -2.68 -11.13
CA ILE A 100 -16.40 -1.75 -10.89
C ILE A 100 -15.29 -1.94 -11.91
#